data_AF-A0A7X4JNN4-F1
#
_entry.id   AF-A0A7X4JNN4-F1
#
_cell.length_a   1.000
_cell.length_b   1.000
_cell.length_c   1.000
_cell.angle_alpha   90.00
_cell.angle_beta   90.00
_cell.angle_gamma   90.00
#
_symmetry.space_group_name_H-M   'P 1'
#
loop_
_entity.id
_entity.type
_entity.pdbx_description
1 polymer ?
#
loop_
_entity_poly.entity_id
_entity_poly.type
_entity_poly.pdbx_seq_one_letter_code
_entity_poly.pdbx_strand_id
1 'polypeptide(L)'
;MKNRCFSILLIGFVIFVLPSNTFAQDDPQWHLPEGAKARLGKGDINEITYSPDGTLLAVASSIGIWIYDTQTGEEVALFVGHTESVASVAFSPDGNTLASGSGDDTLRLWNAHTGKHLRTLSGHTVWVRSVAFSPDCTTIASGSSDNTLRLWNTQTGTHLRTLSGHTNRVYSVAFSPDGTTIASGSWDGTVLLWELVPSPTSNAILSLSPAAPQSPATGQQLTLSLKIADAEDIAGYQATVSFDIFALRYIESMNGDYLPAGAFFIPPVVEGNTVTLAASSLAGESDGDGTLATITFEVIAVKASTVRLTDVLLTDRSAESSTPQIENAEISAPPQLSTDVNKDGIVNVIDLTLVAANFRKTGANDADVNNDGVVNVIDLTLVAAAFGNTAAAPEIWSLPPEDTPTSTQVKQWLSQARQMNLSDTDFQRGIRALEQLLAVLTPKETVLLPNYPNPFNPETWIPYHLAKSTGVTVTIYAANGAVVRTFALGHQVAGVYQSKSRAAYWDGKNALGELVASGVYFYTLTAGDFKATRKMLIRK
;
A
#
# COMPACT_ATOMS: atom_id res chain seq x y z
N MET A 1 22.52 77.62 -41.84
CA MET A 1 22.55 76.51 -42.82
C MET A 1 23.03 75.27 -42.08
N LYS A 2 22.24 74.18 -41.99
CA LYS A 2 22.13 73.04 -42.94
C LYS A 2 23.42 72.19 -43.05
N ASN A 3 23.37 70.98 -42.46
CA ASN A 3 23.69 69.62 -42.99
C ASN A 3 25.00 69.40 -43.80
N ARG A 4 25.74 68.28 -43.77
CA ARG A 4 25.71 66.88 -43.18
C ARG A 4 27.11 66.23 -43.52
N CYS A 5 27.60 65.03 -43.13
CA CYS A 5 27.26 63.89 -42.24
C CYS A 5 28.51 62.95 -42.12
N PHE A 6 28.62 62.11 -41.07
CA PHE A 6 29.46 60.87 -40.98
C PHE A 6 31.02 61.02 -41.07
N SER A 7 31.90 60.19 -40.47
CA SER A 7 31.79 59.11 -39.45
C SER A 7 33.16 58.72 -38.83
N ILE A 8 33.16 57.82 -37.81
CA ILE A 8 34.23 56.86 -37.40
C ILE A 8 35.49 57.37 -36.61
N LEU A 9 35.43 57.14 -35.29
CA LEU A 9 36.32 56.29 -34.45
C LEU A 9 37.85 56.54 -34.36
N LEU A 10 38.32 56.87 -33.13
CA LEU A 10 39.33 56.09 -32.37
C LEU A 10 39.32 56.49 -30.87
N ILE A 11 39.43 55.52 -29.95
CA ILE A 11 39.63 55.78 -28.50
C ILE A 11 41.00 55.21 -28.08
N GLY A 12 41.84 56.06 -27.50
CA GLY A 12 43.23 55.76 -27.16
C GLY A 12 43.45 55.39 -25.69
N PHE A 13 43.24 54.11 -25.37
CA PHE A 13 44.10 53.27 -24.52
C PHE A 13 45.03 53.98 -23.51
N VAL A 14 44.67 53.96 -22.22
CA VAL A 14 45.62 54.18 -21.10
C VAL A 14 45.59 52.92 -20.22
N ILE A 15 46.60 52.06 -20.37
CA ILE A 15 46.85 50.98 -19.42
C ILE A 15 47.53 51.59 -18.19
N PHE A 16 46.96 51.39 -17.01
CA PHE A 16 47.71 51.34 -15.76
C PHE A 16 47.99 49.87 -15.43
N VAL A 17 49.26 49.45 -15.53
CA VAL A 17 49.66 48.12 -15.06
C VAL A 17 49.85 48.19 -13.55
N LEU A 18 48.76 47.96 -12.80
CA LEU A 18 48.88 47.42 -11.45
C LEU A 18 49.03 45.89 -11.57
N PRO A 19 49.92 45.25 -10.79
CA PRO A 19 50.00 43.79 -10.76
C PRO A 19 48.73 43.24 -10.10
N SER A 20 47.97 42.42 -10.84
CA SER A 20 46.58 42.01 -10.53
C SER A 20 46.36 41.16 -9.26
N ASN A 21 47.36 41.07 -8.37
CA ASN A 21 47.43 40.14 -7.23
C ASN A 21 47.92 40.79 -5.92
N THR A 22 47.95 42.12 -5.80
CA THR A 22 48.20 42.78 -4.50
C THR A 22 47.04 42.55 -3.54
N PHE A 23 47.33 42.15 -2.31
CA PHE A 23 46.33 41.92 -1.25
C PHE A 23 45.67 43.25 -0.87
N ALA A 24 44.34 43.25 -0.70
CA ALA A 24 43.62 44.45 -0.24
C ALA A 24 44.04 44.89 1.19
N GLN A 25 44.58 43.96 1.98
CA GLN A 25 45.06 44.19 3.35
C GLN A 25 46.47 44.80 3.42
N ASP A 26 47.28 44.66 2.36
CA ASP A 26 48.70 45.04 2.35
C ASP A 26 48.98 46.40 1.68
N ASP A 27 47.96 47.11 1.17
CA ASP A 27 48.13 48.47 0.62
C ASP A 27 48.12 49.52 1.75
N PRO A 28 49.27 50.13 2.09
CA PRO A 28 49.40 51.00 3.25
C PRO A 28 48.76 52.38 3.06
N GLN A 29 48.17 52.69 1.88
CA GLN A 29 47.53 53.98 1.63
C GLN A 29 46.12 54.07 2.21
N TRP A 30 45.44 52.94 2.45
CA TRP A 30 44.02 52.92 2.81
C TRP A 30 43.78 52.68 4.30
N HIS A 31 43.68 53.78 5.05
CA HIS A 31 43.10 53.76 6.38
C HIS A 31 41.69 53.17 6.34
N LEU A 32 41.33 52.34 7.31
CA LEU A 32 39.95 51.85 7.45
C LEU A 32 39.02 53.03 7.77
N PRO A 33 37.87 53.18 7.07
CA PRO A 33 36.89 54.20 7.41
C PRO A 33 36.22 53.89 8.76
N GLU A 34 35.64 54.90 9.40
CA GLU A 34 34.98 54.76 10.70
C GLU A 34 33.92 53.64 10.69
N GLY A 35 33.99 52.73 11.66
CA GLY A 35 33.11 51.56 11.77
C GLY A 35 33.56 50.32 10.98
N ALA A 36 34.52 50.41 10.04
CA ALA A 36 35.04 49.25 9.34
C ALA A 36 36.04 48.45 10.22
N LYS A 37 35.81 47.14 10.36
CA LYS A 37 36.63 46.24 11.19
C LYS A 37 37.88 45.71 10.47
N ALA A 38 37.77 45.44 9.18
CA ALA A 38 38.81 44.80 8.36
C ALA A 38 38.65 45.19 6.89
N ARG A 39 39.66 44.87 6.07
CA ARG A 39 39.65 44.98 4.61
C ARG A 39 40.16 43.65 4.03
N LEU A 40 39.25 42.87 3.48
CA LEU A 40 39.47 41.49 3.01
C LEU A 40 39.23 41.39 1.49
N GLY A 41 39.60 40.26 0.89
CA GLY A 41 39.42 39.98 -0.54
C GLY A 41 40.69 40.11 -1.38
N LYS A 42 40.71 39.36 -2.49
CA LYS A 42 41.77 39.30 -3.51
C LYS A 42 41.13 39.10 -4.89
N GLY A 43 41.63 39.81 -5.90
CA GLY A 43 40.98 39.90 -7.21
C GLY A 43 39.74 40.80 -7.19
N ASP A 44 38.98 40.81 -8.29
CA ASP A 44 37.70 41.53 -8.38
C ASP A 44 36.66 40.75 -7.59
N ILE A 45 36.01 41.39 -6.61
CA ILE A 45 35.01 40.75 -5.74
C ILE A 45 33.61 40.97 -6.32
N ASN A 46 32.88 39.88 -6.56
CA ASN A 46 31.56 39.92 -7.20
C ASN A 46 30.41 39.77 -6.20
N GLU A 47 30.52 38.84 -5.24
CA GLU A 47 29.51 38.59 -4.22
C GLU A 47 30.17 38.12 -2.90
N ILE A 48 29.51 38.40 -1.78
CA ILE A 48 29.90 37.94 -0.44
C ILE A 48 28.69 37.38 0.31
N THR A 49 28.89 36.33 1.09
CA THR A 49 27.80 35.71 1.87
C THR A 49 28.33 35.07 3.16
N TYR A 50 27.54 35.13 4.24
CA TYR A 50 27.85 34.46 5.49
C TYR A 50 27.32 33.03 5.49
N SER A 51 27.99 32.13 6.21
CA SER A 51 27.40 30.83 6.59
C SER A 51 26.18 31.04 7.50
N PRO A 52 25.22 30.10 7.56
CA PRO A 52 23.99 30.27 8.36
C PRO A 52 24.21 30.44 9.88
N ASP A 53 25.32 29.92 10.39
CA ASP A 53 25.79 30.08 11.78
C ASP A 53 26.61 31.37 12.00
N GLY A 54 26.95 32.08 10.92
CA GLY A 54 27.71 33.32 10.93
C GLY A 54 29.22 33.17 11.18
N THR A 55 29.78 31.95 11.21
CA THR A 55 31.21 31.72 11.52
C THR A 55 32.15 31.91 10.33
N LEU A 56 31.65 31.72 9.11
CA LEU A 56 32.42 31.84 7.87
C LEU A 56 31.84 32.93 6.96
N LEU A 57 32.72 33.61 6.22
CA LEU A 57 32.40 34.53 5.14
C LEU A 57 32.97 33.99 3.84
N ALA A 58 32.10 33.58 2.92
CA ALA A 58 32.47 33.21 1.56
C ALA A 58 32.48 34.45 0.65
N VAL A 59 33.51 34.57 -0.17
CA VAL A 59 33.80 35.73 -1.02
C VAL A 59 34.11 35.26 -2.44
N ALA A 60 33.16 35.45 -3.36
CA ALA A 60 33.33 35.12 -4.77
C ALA A 60 34.18 36.19 -5.49
N SER A 61 35.20 35.74 -6.22
CA SER A 61 36.17 36.61 -6.87
C SER A 61 36.57 36.15 -8.27
N SER A 62 37.30 37.00 -8.99
CA SER A 62 37.94 36.63 -10.27
C SER A 62 39.05 35.55 -10.16
N ILE A 63 39.42 35.13 -8.93
CA ILE A 63 40.43 34.08 -8.67
C ILE A 63 39.78 32.74 -8.24
N GLY A 64 38.58 32.78 -7.67
CA GLY A 64 37.93 31.65 -6.99
C GLY A 64 37.07 32.12 -5.81
N ILE A 65 36.80 31.23 -4.86
CA ILE A 65 36.02 31.57 -3.65
C ILE A 65 36.93 31.56 -2.43
N TRP A 66 37.13 32.70 -1.80
CA TRP A 66 37.85 32.79 -0.53
C TRP A 66 36.89 32.55 0.63
N ILE A 67 37.31 31.78 1.63
CA ILE A 67 36.59 31.58 2.89
C ILE A 67 37.40 32.24 4.00
N TYR A 68 36.77 33.16 4.73
CA TYR A 68 37.36 33.83 5.88
C TYR A 68 36.62 33.45 7.17
N ASP A 69 37.34 33.38 8.29
CA ASP A 69 36.75 33.34 9.63
C ASP A 69 36.21 34.74 10.00
N THR A 70 34.97 34.81 10.49
CA THR A 70 34.28 36.10 10.73
C THR A 70 34.67 36.79 12.03
N GLN A 71 35.31 36.06 12.96
CA GLN A 71 35.76 36.56 14.25
C GLN A 71 37.19 37.09 14.19
N THR A 72 38.09 36.44 13.44
CA THR A 72 39.49 36.85 13.27
C THR A 72 39.73 37.67 12.00
N GLY A 73 38.95 37.43 10.93
CA GLY A 73 39.21 37.94 9.59
C GLY A 73 40.32 37.17 8.84
N GLU A 74 40.82 36.07 9.38
CA GLU A 74 41.87 35.26 8.75
C GLU A 74 41.30 34.39 7.61
N GLU A 75 42.16 34.08 6.64
CA GLU A 75 41.83 33.18 5.53
C GLU A 75 41.83 31.72 5.99
N VAL A 76 40.69 31.05 5.85
CA VAL A 76 40.51 29.63 6.20
C VAL A 76 40.78 28.73 4.99
N ALA A 77 40.31 29.14 3.80
CA ALA A 77 40.47 28.36 2.57
C ALA A 77 40.30 29.21 1.30
N LEU A 78 40.75 28.66 0.17
CA LEU A 78 40.43 29.09 -1.19
C LEU A 78 39.87 27.90 -1.97
N PHE A 79 38.64 28.00 -2.50
CA PHE A 79 38.07 26.98 -3.37
C PHE A 79 38.35 27.37 -4.83
N VAL A 80 39.16 26.56 -5.51
CA VAL A 80 39.57 26.73 -6.92
C VAL A 80 38.98 25.61 -7.76
N GLY A 81 38.51 25.93 -8.97
CA GLY A 81 38.09 24.90 -9.93
C GLY A 81 37.22 25.43 -11.08
N HIS A 82 36.54 26.56 -10.89
CA HIS A 82 36.01 27.33 -12.02
C HIS A 82 37.17 27.86 -12.88
N THR A 83 36.97 27.94 -14.20
CA THR A 83 38.01 28.44 -15.14
C THR A 83 37.90 29.93 -15.45
N GLU A 84 36.87 30.59 -14.94
CA GLU A 84 36.55 32.01 -15.15
C GLU A 84 36.00 32.64 -13.86
N SER A 85 35.86 33.96 -13.86
CA SER A 85 35.44 34.75 -12.70
C SER A 85 34.15 34.22 -12.04
N VAL A 86 34.21 33.95 -10.73
CA VAL A 86 33.06 33.47 -9.95
C VAL A 86 32.18 34.66 -9.62
N ALA A 87 31.01 34.74 -10.25
CA ALA A 87 30.11 35.88 -10.13
C ALA A 87 29.21 35.83 -8.89
N SER A 88 28.90 34.63 -8.39
CA SER A 88 27.96 34.44 -7.28
C SER A 88 28.29 33.22 -6.41
N VAL A 89 27.89 33.29 -5.13
CA VAL A 89 28.13 32.28 -4.09
C VAL A 89 27.02 32.28 -3.04
N ALA A 90 26.52 31.09 -2.67
CA ALA A 90 25.53 30.90 -1.62
C ALA A 90 25.85 29.67 -0.76
N PHE A 91 25.62 29.74 0.56
CA PHE A 91 25.55 28.55 1.42
C PHE A 91 24.14 27.94 1.37
N SER A 92 24.04 26.62 1.54
CA SER A 92 22.77 25.97 1.87
C SER A 92 22.32 26.38 3.28
N PRO A 93 21.00 26.46 3.56
CA PRO A 93 20.48 26.78 4.90
C PRO A 93 20.98 25.89 6.05
N ASP A 94 21.40 24.65 5.76
CA ASP A 94 22.02 23.72 6.72
C ASP A 94 23.53 23.95 6.94
N GLY A 95 24.15 24.87 6.19
CA GLY A 95 25.57 25.21 6.25
C GLY A 95 26.53 24.17 5.68
N ASN A 96 26.06 23.02 5.18
CA ASN A 96 26.95 21.92 4.76
C ASN A 96 27.51 22.07 3.34
N THR A 97 26.78 22.76 2.47
CA THR A 97 27.10 22.93 1.05
C THR A 97 27.27 24.39 0.69
N LEU A 98 28.23 24.68 -0.18
CA LEU A 98 28.38 25.96 -0.84
C LEU A 98 28.11 25.76 -2.34
N ALA A 99 27.26 26.60 -2.94
CA ALA A 99 27.07 26.69 -4.38
C ALA A 99 27.76 27.94 -4.92
N SER A 100 28.26 27.87 -6.15
CA SER A 100 28.84 29.01 -6.88
C SER A 100 28.47 29.01 -8.35
N GLY A 101 28.36 30.20 -8.95
CA GLY A 101 28.15 30.40 -10.39
C GLY A 101 29.26 31.24 -11.02
N SER A 102 29.66 30.93 -12.25
CA SER A 102 30.85 31.50 -12.91
C SER A 102 30.63 31.85 -14.39
N GLY A 103 31.61 32.57 -14.95
CA GLY A 103 31.79 32.80 -16.39
C GLY A 103 32.25 31.59 -17.19
N ASP A 104 32.47 30.43 -16.56
CA ASP A 104 32.68 29.15 -17.25
C ASP A 104 31.37 28.43 -17.60
N ASP A 105 30.26 29.19 -17.58
CA ASP A 105 28.88 28.78 -17.82
C ASP A 105 28.33 27.68 -16.88
N THR A 106 29.10 27.29 -15.85
CA THR A 106 28.70 26.26 -14.87
C THR A 106 28.33 26.81 -13.51
N LEU A 107 27.60 25.98 -12.74
CA LEU A 107 27.62 26.03 -11.29
C LEU A 107 28.56 24.97 -10.73
N ARG A 108 29.07 25.17 -9.51
CA ARG A 108 29.76 24.13 -8.73
C ARG A 108 29.24 24.06 -7.31
N LEU A 109 29.17 22.84 -6.79
CA LEU A 109 28.83 22.52 -5.41
C LEU A 109 30.09 22.07 -4.67
N TRP A 110 30.30 22.60 -3.48
CA TRP A 110 31.45 22.36 -2.63
C TRP A 110 30.98 21.96 -1.23
N ASN A 111 31.70 21.08 -0.55
CA ASN A 111 31.48 20.89 0.88
C ASN A 111 32.04 22.12 1.62
N ALA A 112 31.17 22.85 2.32
CA ALA A 112 31.47 24.14 2.93
C ALA A 112 32.65 24.08 3.93
N HIS A 113 32.77 22.97 4.66
CA HIS A 113 33.75 22.78 5.73
C HIS A 113 35.13 22.31 5.24
N THR A 114 35.22 21.67 4.07
CA THR A 114 36.47 21.05 3.57
C THR A 114 36.95 21.61 2.23
N GLY A 115 36.16 22.47 1.57
CA GLY A 115 36.44 22.97 0.22
C GLY A 115 36.44 21.91 -0.87
N LYS A 116 36.08 20.67 -0.55
CA LYS A 116 36.05 19.59 -1.53
C LYS A 116 34.94 19.84 -2.56
N HIS A 117 35.33 19.95 -3.82
CA HIS A 117 34.41 19.93 -4.96
C HIS A 117 33.55 18.66 -4.93
N LEU A 118 32.23 18.83 -4.88
CA LEU A 118 31.25 17.74 -4.89
C LEU A 118 30.75 17.48 -6.30
N ARG A 119 30.39 18.54 -7.04
CA ARG A 119 29.69 18.42 -8.33
C ARG A 119 29.82 19.68 -9.18
N THR A 120 29.89 19.52 -10.50
CA THR A 120 29.67 20.60 -11.48
C THR A 120 28.26 20.44 -12.05
N LEU A 121 27.49 21.53 -12.15
CA LEU A 121 26.20 21.56 -12.83
C LEU A 121 26.37 22.36 -14.12
N SER A 122 26.07 21.74 -15.27
CA SER A 122 26.26 22.31 -16.60
C SER A 122 24.92 22.31 -17.34
N GLY A 123 24.61 23.39 -18.08
CA GLY A 123 23.38 23.50 -18.85
C GLY A 123 22.96 24.93 -19.17
N HIS A 124 23.39 25.91 -18.37
CA HIS A 124 23.44 27.30 -18.85
C HIS A 124 24.43 27.42 -20.01
N THR A 125 24.17 28.34 -20.94
CA THR A 125 24.96 28.53 -22.17
C THR A 125 25.75 29.84 -22.19
N VAL A 126 25.63 30.63 -21.12
CA VAL A 126 26.38 31.87 -20.88
C VAL A 126 26.51 32.08 -19.36
N TRP A 127 27.55 32.80 -18.94
CA TRP A 127 27.88 33.31 -17.60
C TRP A 127 26.72 33.32 -16.60
N VAL A 128 26.79 32.41 -15.62
CA VAL A 128 25.86 32.31 -14.49
C VAL A 128 26.14 33.47 -13.53
N ARG A 129 25.10 34.25 -13.18
CA ARG A 129 25.24 35.52 -12.46
C ARG A 129 24.80 35.50 -11.01
N SER A 130 23.89 34.59 -10.66
CA SER A 130 23.32 34.50 -9.31
C SER A 130 22.94 33.05 -9.04
N VAL A 131 23.21 32.55 -7.84
CA VAL A 131 22.78 31.25 -7.33
C VAL A 131 22.12 31.40 -5.97
N ALA A 132 21.05 30.65 -5.71
CA ALA A 132 20.34 30.64 -4.42
C ALA A 132 19.87 29.22 -4.08
N PHE A 133 19.85 28.89 -2.78
CA PHE A 133 19.25 27.65 -2.28
C PHE A 133 17.79 27.87 -1.87
N SER A 134 16.98 26.83 -2.01
CA SER A 134 15.67 26.73 -1.38
C SER A 134 15.79 26.58 0.15
N PRO A 135 14.80 27.04 0.95
CA PRO A 135 14.86 26.97 2.42
C PRO A 135 14.99 25.55 2.99
N ASP A 136 14.52 24.53 2.26
CA ASP A 136 14.58 23.11 2.60
C ASP A 136 15.90 22.41 2.15
N CYS A 137 16.82 23.16 1.55
CA CYS A 137 18.07 22.69 0.92
C CYS A 137 17.92 21.73 -0.28
N THR A 138 16.71 21.37 -0.74
CA THR A 138 16.54 20.34 -1.80
C THR A 138 16.91 20.85 -3.19
N THR A 139 16.75 22.15 -3.43
CA THR A 139 16.77 22.78 -4.75
C THR A 139 17.70 23.99 -4.77
N ILE A 140 18.37 24.20 -5.90
CA ILE A 140 19.16 25.39 -6.21
C ILE A 140 18.51 26.09 -7.40
N ALA A 141 18.35 27.40 -7.33
CA ALA A 141 18.00 28.25 -8.46
C ALA A 141 19.24 29.00 -8.95
N SER A 142 19.35 29.20 -10.26
CA SER A 142 20.38 30.05 -10.86
C SER A 142 19.84 30.95 -11.94
N GLY A 143 20.35 32.19 -12.02
CA GLY A 143 20.06 33.14 -13.09
C GLY A 143 21.29 33.35 -13.97
N SER A 144 21.09 33.44 -15.29
CA SER A 144 22.18 33.51 -16.27
C SER A 144 22.07 34.67 -17.26
N SER A 145 23.21 34.99 -17.87
CA SER A 145 23.34 35.82 -19.06
C SER A 145 22.72 35.21 -20.33
N ASP A 146 22.25 33.96 -20.30
CA ASP A 146 21.47 33.31 -21.38
C ASP A 146 19.97 33.68 -21.36
N ASN A 147 19.58 34.59 -20.46
CA ASN A 147 18.23 35.10 -20.21
C ASN A 147 17.27 34.11 -19.50
N THR A 148 17.76 32.95 -19.08
CA THR A 148 16.96 31.96 -18.33
C THR A 148 17.29 31.95 -16.85
N LEU A 149 16.39 31.36 -16.07
CA LEU A 149 16.76 30.70 -14.83
C LEU A 149 16.76 29.19 -15.01
N ARG A 150 17.54 28.48 -14.19
CA ARG A 150 17.48 27.02 -14.05
C ARG A 150 17.31 26.60 -12.60
N LEU A 151 16.55 25.54 -12.39
CA LEU A 151 16.41 24.83 -11.13
C LEU A 151 17.21 23.54 -11.19
N TRP A 152 17.84 23.17 -10.08
CA TRP A 152 18.70 21.99 -9.95
C TRP A 152 18.45 21.29 -8.62
N ASN A 153 18.51 19.96 -8.59
CA ASN A 153 18.47 19.20 -7.35
C ASN A 153 19.83 19.26 -6.64
N THR A 154 19.88 19.67 -5.38
CA THR A 154 21.13 19.81 -4.61
C THR A 154 21.92 18.49 -4.51
N GLN A 155 21.20 17.38 -4.31
CA GLN A 155 21.82 16.09 -3.99
C GLN A 155 22.35 15.37 -5.24
N THR A 156 21.56 15.30 -6.31
CA THR A 156 21.91 14.62 -7.57
C THR A 156 22.65 15.56 -8.53
N GLY A 157 22.42 16.86 -8.43
CA GLY A 157 22.82 17.86 -9.43
C GLY A 157 22.13 17.73 -10.77
N THR A 158 21.02 17.00 -10.86
CA THR A 158 20.19 17.01 -12.07
C THR A 158 19.57 18.40 -12.24
N HIS A 159 19.48 18.84 -13.49
CA HIS A 159 18.54 19.89 -13.87
C HIS A 159 17.11 19.43 -13.52
N LEU A 160 16.24 20.39 -13.19
CA LEU A 160 14.83 20.15 -12.81
C LEU A 160 13.84 21.00 -13.60
N ARG A 161 14.23 22.20 -14.02
CA ARG A 161 13.36 23.13 -14.77
C ARG A 161 14.17 24.28 -15.35
N THR A 162 13.87 24.71 -16.57
CA THR A 162 14.32 26.03 -17.09
C THR A 162 13.15 27.01 -17.06
N LEU A 163 13.27 28.10 -16.30
CA LEU A 163 12.27 29.18 -16.29
C LEU A 163 12.67 30.21 -17.36
N SER A 164 11.83 30.34 -18.39
CA SER A 164 12.06 31.24 -19.53
C SER A 164 10.96 32.30 -19.58
N GLY A 165 11.33 33.56 -19.78
CA GLY A 165 10.38 34.68 -19.82
C GLY A 165 11.03 36.05 -19.76
N HIS A 166 12.20 36.16 -19.13
CA HIS A 166 13.07 37.33 -19.29
C HIS A 166 13.58 37.44 -20.73
N THR A 167 13.74 38.68 -21.19
CA THR A 167 14.18 39.00 -22.57
C THR A 167 15.65 39.46 -22.62
N ASN A 168 16.32 39.44 -21.47
CA ASN A 168 17.71 39.83 -21.30
C ASN A 168 18.31 39.14 -20.05
N ARG A 169 19.58 39.45 -19.75
CA ARG A 169 20.38 38.77 -18.72
C ARG A 169 19.73 38.83 -17.34
N VAL A 170 19.57 37.68 -16.70
CA VAL A 170 19.15 37.58 -15.30
C VAL A 170 20.36 37.85 -14.42
N TYR A 171 20.25 38.81 -13.50
CA TYR A 171 21.33 39.23 -12.60
C TYR A 171 21.16 38.75 -11.15
N SER A 172 19.95 38.44 -10.72
CA SER A 172 19.65 38.04 -9.35
C SER A 172 18.50 37.04 -9.32
N VAL A 173 18.62 36.01 -8.48
CA VAL A 173 17.56 35.05 -8.15
C VAL A 173 17.47 34.90 -6.63
N ALA A 174 16.27 34.76 -6.08
CA ALA A 174 16.06 34.53 -4.65
C ALA A 174 14.78 33.71 -4.40
N PHE A 175 14.83 32.78 -3.45
CA PHE A 175 13.63 32.09 -2.95
C PHE A 175 12.91 32.95 -1.91
N SER A 176 11.58 32.78 -1.82
CA SER A 176 10.80 33.22 -0.67
C SER A 176 11.13 32.37 0.58
N PRO A 177 10.95 32.89 1.81
CA PRO A 177 11.31 32.16 3.04
C PRO A 177 10.51 30.86 3.30
N ASP A 178 9.37 30.70 2.64
CA ASP A 178 8.52 29.50 2.63
C ASP A 178 8.82 28.54 1.46
N GLY A 179 9.71 28.94 0.53
CA GLY A 179 10.11 28.14 -0.63
C GLY A 179 9.11 28.11 -1.80
N THR A 180 7.93 28.71 -1.65
CA THR A 180 6.83 28.64 -2.64
C THR A 180 6.99 29.56 -3.84
N THR A 181 7.97 30.47 -3.84
CA THR A 181 8.16 31.47 -4.90
C THR A 181 9.64 31.74 -5.14
N ILE A 182 10.02 31.94 -6.41
CA ILE A 182 11.31 32.57 -6.78
C ILE A 182 11.04 33.98 -7.30
N ALA A 183 11.82 34.95 -6.86
CA ALA A 183 11.93 36.26 -7.48
C ALA A 183 13.18 36.31 -8.38
N SER A 184 13.07 36.91 -9.56
CA SER A 184 14.20 37.09 -10.49
C SER A 184 14.27 38.49 -11.08
N GLY A 185 15.47 39.08 -11.11
CA GLY A 185 15.72 40.42 -11.65
C GLY A 185 16.59 40.39 -12.91
N SER A 186 16.20 41.15 -13.94
CA SER A 186 16.82 41.12 -15.28
C SER A 186 17.21 42.50 -15.82
N TRP A 187 18.15 42.53 -16.77
CA TRP A 187 18.51 43.71 -17.55
C TRP A 187 17.37 44.28 -18.40
N ASP A 188 16.32 43.49 -18.67
CA ASP A 188 15.12 43.97 -19.38
C ASP A 188 14.29 44.97 -18.55
N GLY A 189 14.67 45.22 -17.29
CA GLY A 189 14.02 46.17 -16.38
C GLY A 189 12.83 45.57 -15.64
N THR A 190 12.59 44.26 -15.76
CA THR A 190 11.52 43.56 -15.05
C THR A 190 12.05 42.75 -13.86
N VAL A 191 11.16 42.56 -12.89
CA VAL A 191 11.24 41.47 -11.91
C VAL A 191 10.11 40.51 -12.24
N LEU A 192 10.42 39.21 -12.33
CA LEU A 192 9.41 38.17 -12.44
C LEU A 192 9.31 37.41 -11.10
N LEU A 193 8.08 37.07 -10.73
CA LEU A 193 7.79 36.14 -9.65
C LEU A 193 7.33 34.83 -10.28
N TRP A 194 8.01 33.75 -9.90
CA TRP A 194 7.71 32.39 -10.35
C TRP A 194 7.14 31.65 -9.16
N GLU A 195 5.83 31.37 -9.19
CA GLU A 195 5.24 30.47 -8.20
C GLU A 195 5.86 29.08 -8.39
N LEU A 196 6.63 28.66 -7.39
CA LEU A 196 6.96 27.26 -7.18
C LEU A 196 5.76 26.59 -6.55
N VAL A 197 4.73 26.38 -7.38
CA VAL A 197 3.86 25.21 -7.21
C VAL A 197 4.82 24.01 -7.06
N PRO A 198 4.79 23.27 -5.94
CA PRO A 198 5.80 22.28 -5.62
C PRO A 198 5.62 21.06 -6.54
N SER A 199 6.27 21.12 -7.71
CA SER A 199 6.01 20.25 -8.87
C SER A 199 5.86 18.77 -8.47
N PRO A 200 4.63 18.24 -8.46
CA PRO A 200 4.34 16.90 -7.94
C PRO A 200 4.67 15.78 -8.95
N THR A 201 5.41 16.09 -10.02
CA THR A 201 6.18 15.11 -10.82
C THR A 201 7.07 14.17 -9.99
N SER A 202 7.34 14.51 -8.72
CA SER A 202 8.03 13.65 -7.73
C SER A 202 7.14 13.13 -6.57
N ASN A 203 5.88 13.58 -6.45
CA ASN A 203 4.93 13.06 -5.46
C ASN A 203 3.98 12.01 -6.04
N ALA A 204 3.83 11.97 -7.36
CA ALA A 204 3.02 11.00 -8.10
C ALA A 204 3.08 9.59 -7.49
N ILE A 205 1.96 9.12 -6.96
CA ILE A 205 1.81 7.77 -6.41
C ILE A 205 1.20 6.89 -7.50
N LEU A 206 1.93 5.88 -7.96
CA LEU A 206 1.35 4.83 -8.78
C LEU A 206 0.93 3.65 -7.91
N SER A 207 -0.33 3.23 -8.08
CA SER A 207 -0.90 2.06 -7.42
C SER A 207 -1.56 1.13 -8.43
N LEU A 208 -1.55 -0.17 -8.12
CA LEU A 208 -2.39 -1.15 -8.81
C LEU A 208 -3.72 -1.29 -8.06
N SER A 209 -4.82 -0.94 -8.73
CA SER A 209 -6.17 -1.01 -8.17
C SER A 209 -7.00 -2.11 -8.86
N PRO A 210 -7.75 -2.97 -8.13
CA PRO A 210 -8.00 -2.92 -6.69
C PRO A 210 -6.85 -3.44 -5.83
N ALA A 211 -6.52 -2.72 -4.76
CA ALA A 211 -5.45 -3.08 -3.81
C ALA A 211 -5.88 -4.10 -2.73
N ALA A 212 -7.17 -4.44 -2.65
CA ALA A 212 -7.68 -5.43 -1.70
C ALA A 212 -7.47 -6.88 -2.22
N PRO A 213 -7.23 -7.88 -1.34
CA PRO A 213 -7.04 -9.28 -1.74
C PRO A 213 -8.24 -9.81 -2.56
N GLN A 214 -8.05 -9.93 -3.88
CA GLN A 214 -9.07 -10.47 -4.77
C GLN A 214 -9.13 -11.99 -4.61
N SER A 215 -10.35 -12.56 -4.61
CA SER A 215 -10.59 -14.01 -4.57
C SER A 215 -11.17 -14.53 -5.91
N PRO A 216 -10.47 -14.35 -7.05
CA PRO A 216 -11.01 -14.70 -8.36
C PRO A 216 -11.01 -16.22 -8.60
N ALA A 217 -11.94 -16.69 -9.42
CA ALA A 217 -12.01 -18.09 -9.85
C ALA A 217 -11.07 -18.40 -11.02
N THR A 218 -10.70 -19.68 -11.20
CA THR A 218 -9.96 -20.12 -12.39
C THR A 218 -10.76 -19.82 -13.67
N GLY A 219 -10.11 -19.25 -14.68
CA GLY A 219 -10.73 -18.78 -15.93
C GLY A 219 -11.36 -17.39 -15.84
N GLN A 220 -11.41 -16.77 -14.66
CA GLN A 220 -11.86 -15.38 -14.51
C GLN A 220 -10.81 -14.41 -15.06
N GLN A 221 -11.27 -13.36 -15.74
CA GLN A 221 -10.43 -12.21 -16.08
C GLN A 221 -10.34 -11.24 -14.89
N LEU A 222 -9.12 -10.91 -14.50
CA LEU A 222 -8.74 -9.95 -13.47
C LEU A 222 -8.09 -8.75 -14.16
N THR A 223 -8.82 -7.64 -14.24
CA THR A 223 -8.28 -6.37 -14.76
C THR A 223 -7.78 -5.52 -13.60
N LEU A 224 -6.50 -5.14 -13.64
CA LEU A 224 -5.89 -4.18 -12.73
C LEU A 224 -5.80 -2.83 -13.44
N SER A 225 -6.19 -1.76 -12.74
CA SER A 225 -5.95 -0.38 -13.17
C SER A 225 -4.62 0.10 -12.62
N LEU A 226 -3.72 0.53 -13.50
CA LEU A 226 -2.56 1.33 -13.15
C LEU A 226 -3.03 2.76 -12.90
N LYS A 227 -3.27 3.08 -11.62
CA LYS A 227 -3.69 4.40 -11.18
C LYS A 227 -2.46 5.26 -10.91
N ILE A 228 -2.61 6.55 -11.22
CA ILE A 228 -1.71 7.64 -10.81
C ILE A 228 -2.55 8.61 -9.97
N ALA A 229 -1.96 9.14 -8.89
CA ALA A 229 -2.54 10.17 -8.04
C ALA A 229 -1.47 11.20 -7.67
N ASP A 230 -1.88 12.43 -7.36
CA ASP A 230 -0.99 13.56 -7.02
C ASP A 230 0.14 13.79 -8.06
N ALA A 231 -0.21 13.93 -9.34
CA ALA A 231 0.74 14.19 -10.44
C ALA A 231 0.41 15.47 -11.23
N GLU A 232 1.40 16.09 -11.86
CA GLU A 232 1.27 17.27 -12.75
C GLU A 232 2.32 17.18 -13.88
N ASP A 233 2.18 17.95 -14.95
CA ASP A 233 3.16 18.08 -16.06
C ASP A 233 3.52 16.73 -16.73
N ILE A 234 2.63 15.73 -16.69
CA ILE A 234 2.89 14.39 -17.25
C ILE A 234 2.44 14.31 -18.72
N ALA A 235 3.39 14.20 -19.65
CA ALA A 235 3.14 13.96 -21.07
C ALA A 235 3.15 12.47 -21.44
N GLY A 236 3.81 11.62 -20.65
CA GLY A 236 4.01 10.20 -20.99
C GLY A 236 4.41 9.34 -19.81
N TYR A 237 4.37 8.03 -20.02
CA TYR A 237 4.80 7.03 -19.06
C TYR A 237 5.42 5.80 -19.74
N GLN A 238 6.26 5.11 -18.98
CA GLN A 238 6.63 3.71 -19.17
C GLN A 238 6.49 2.99 -17.82
N ALA A 239 5.94 1.78 -17.80
CA ALA A 239 5.84 0.96 -16.59
C ALA A 239 5.92 -0.52 -16.94
N THR A 240 6.68 -1.30 -16.17
CA THR A 240 6.75 -2.77 -16.31
C THR A 240 5.94 -3.43 -15.20
N VAL A 241 5.02 -4.31 -15.57
CA VAL A 241 4.20 -5.10 -14.64
C VAL A 241 4.72 -6.54 -14.64
N SER A 242 5.23 -7.00 -13.51
CA SER A 242 5.72 -8.37 -13.31
C SER A 242 4.72 -9.21 -12.52
N PHE A 243 4.55 -10.49 -12.90
CA PHE A 243 3.50 -11.37 -12.38
C PHE A 243 3.94 -12.85 -12.30
N ASP A 244 3.18 -13.67 -11.58
CA ASP A 244 3.41 -15.12 -11.48
C ASP A 244 2.76 -15.86 -12.66
N ILE A 245 3.58 -16.29 -13.62
CA ILE A 245 3.18 -17.02 -14.84
C ILE A 245 2.56 -18.41 -14.59
N PHE A 246 2.52 -18.88 -13.34
CA PHE A 246 1.83 -20.11 -12.95
C PHE A 246 0.51 -19.83 -12.20
N ALA A 247 0.15 -18.56 -11.95
CA ALA A 247 -1.18 -18.14 -11.47
C ALA A 247 -1.97 -17.35 -12.52
N LEU A 248 -1.27 -16.49 -13.28
CA LEU A 248 -1.87 -15.51 -14.18
C LEU A 248 -1.33 -15.68 -15.61
N ARG A 249 -2.23 -15.68 -16.59
CA ARG A 249 -1.92 -15.53 -18.02
C ARG A 249 -2.26 -14.09 -18.43
N TYR A 250 -1.30 -13.34 -18.96
CA TYR A 250 -1.61 -12.06 -19.60
C TYR A 250 -2.53 -12.28 -20.82
N ILE A 251 -3.55 -11.41 -20.97
CA ILE A 251 -4.49 -11.43 -22.09
C ILE A 251 -4.31 -10.18 -22.95
N GLU A 252 -4.50 -9.01 -22.34
CA GLU A 252 -4.46 -7.72 -23.02
C GLU A 252 -4.15 -6.59 -22.03
N SER A 253 -3.79 -5.43 -22.57
CA SER A 253 -3.77 -4.17 -21.83
C SER A 253 -4.32 -3.06 -22.71
N MET A 254 -5.15 -2.20 -22.11
CA MET A 254 -5.61 -0.97 -22.73
C MET A 254 -4.96 0.22 -22.04
N ASN A 255 -4.90 1.35 -22.73
CA ASN A 255 -4.44 2.60 -22.14
C ASN A 255 -5.63 3.28 -21.45
N GLY A 256 -5.35 4.00 -20.37
CA GLY A 256 -6.37 4.64 -19.55
C GLY A 256 -6.76 6.02 -20.06
N ASP A 257 -7.47 6.74 -19.19
CA ASP A 257 -8.07 8.05 -19.43
C ASP A 257 -7.16 9.24 -19.05
N TYR A 258 -6.01 8.99 -18.43
CA TYR A 258 -5.17 10.06 -17.87
C TYR A 258 -4.50 10.93 -18.94
N LEU A 259 -3.86 10.35 -19.96
CA LEU A 259 -3.24 11.13 -21.04
C LEU A 259 -4.31 11.66 -22.02
N PRO A 260 -4.15 12.88 -22.57
CA PRO A 260 -5.23 13.55 -23.28
C PRO A 260 -5.50 12.94 -24.65
N ALA A 261 -6.73 13.13 -25.13
CA ALA A 261 -7.23 12.56 -26.39
C ALA A 261 -6.34 12.93 -27.59
N GLY A 262 -5.66 11.91 -28.14
CA GLY A 262 -4.65 12.07 -29.20
C GLY A 262 -3.23 11.66 -28.79
N ALA A 263 -3.02 11.21 -27.55
CA ALA A 263 -1.77 10.55 -27.14
C ALA A 263 -1.44 9.33 -28.02
N PHE A 264 -0.15 9.12 -28.27
CA PHE A 264 0.37 7.95 -28.98
C PHE A 264 0.62 6.81 -27.98
N PHE A 265 -0.01 5.69 -28.23
CA PHE A 265 0.06 4.52 -27.36
C PHE A 265 0.95 3.44 -27.98
N ILE A 266 1.94 2.97 -27.22
CA ILE A 266 2.88 1.95 -27.68
C ILE A 266 2.26 0.57 -27.41
N PRO A 267 2.22 -0.37 -28.38
CA PRO A 267 1.75 -1.72 -28.14
C PRO A 267 2.54 -2.41 -27.01
N PRO A 268 1.88 -3.14 -26.11
CA PRO A 268 2.51 -3.75 -24.94
C PRO A 268 3.56 -4.79 -25.34
N VAL A 269 4.73 -4.73 -24.70
CA VAL A 269 5.80 -5.71 -24.89
C VAL A 269 5.69 -6.76 -23.78
N VAL A 270 5.66 -8.05 -24.14
CA VAL A 270 5.47 -9.16 -23.20
C VAL A 270 6.70 -10.07 -23.22
N GLU A 271 7.45 -10.12 -22.13
CA GLU A 271 8.68 -10.92 -22.01
C GLU A 271 8.62 -11.85 -20.80
N GLY A 272 8.23 -13.11 -21.04
CA GLY A 272 8.21 -14.15 -20.01
C GLY A 272 7.17 -13.86 -18.92
N ASN A 273 7.62 -13.24 -17.82
CA ASN A 273 6.82 -12.91 -16.65
C ASN A 273 6.61 -11.40 -16.44
N THR A 274 6.89 -10.58 -17.46
CA THR A 274 6.67 -9.13 -17.45
C THR A 274 5.84 -8.65 -18.65
N VAL A 275 5.15 -7.52 -18.45
CA VAL A 275 4.50 -6.74 -19.50
C VAL A 275 4.92 -5.27 -19.36
N THR A 276 5.56 -4.70 -20.36
CA THR A 276 5.91 -3.28 -20.39
C THR A 276 4.84 -2.49 -21.16
N LEU A 277 4.28 -1.48 -20.49
CA LEU A 277 3.26 -0.56 -20.99
C LEU A 277 3.90 0.82 -21.20
N ALA A 278 3.61 1.51 -22.29
CA ALA A 278 4.14 2.86 -22.52
C ALA A 278 3.24 3.73 -23.42
N ALA A 279 3.25 5.04 -23.17
CA ALA A 279 2.49 6.03 -23.93
C ALA A 279 3.15 7.41 -23.89
N SER A 280 2.92 8.23 -24.92
CA SER A 280 3.41 9.61 -24.98
C SER A 280 2.45 10.55 -25.72
N SER A 281 2.22 11.72 -25.14
CA SER A 281 1.31 12.74 -25.63
C SER A 281 2.07 13.93 -26.20
N LEU A 282 1.85 14.21 -27.49
CA LEU A 282 2.26 15.47 -28.12
C LEU A 282 1.17 16.56 -27.98
N ALA A 283 -0.05 16.18 -27.57
CA ALA A 283 -1.23 17.05 -27.56
C ALA A 283 -1.37 17.89 -26.27
N GLY A 284 -0.96 17.33 -25.14
CA GLY A 284 -1.09 17.93 -23.80
C GLY A 284 -0.30 17.14 -22.75
N GLU A 285 0.15 17.82 -21.71
CA GLU A 285 0.39 17.17 -20.41
C GLU A 285 -0.95 16.98 -19.67
N SER A 286 -0.94 16.15 -18.63
CA SER A 286 -2.07 15.89 -17.75
C SER A 286 -1.68 15.96 -16.29
N ASP A 287 -2.64 16.42 -15.48
CA ASP A 287 -2.52 16.72 -14.06
C ASP A 287 -3.64 16.03 -13.24
N GLY A 288 -3.40 15.83 -11.95
CA GLY A 288 -4.32 15.23 -10.98
C GLY A 288 -4.26 13.70 -10.91
N ASP A 289 -5.42 13.10 -10.64
CA ASP A 289 -5.59 11.65 -10.50
C ASP A 289 -6.18 11.03 -11.78
N GLY A 290 -5.79 9.80 -12.13
CA GLY A 290 -6.43 9.07 -13.21
C GLY A 290 -5.87 7.68 -13.47
N THR A 291 -6.14 7.14 -14.65
CA THR A 291 -5.68 5.81 -15.09
C THR A 291 -4.65 5.94 -16.20
N LEU A 292 -3.43 5.46 -15.99
CA LEU A 292 -2.42 5.37 -17.05
C LEU A 292 -2.75 4.23 -18.01
N ALA A 293 -3.06 3.05 -17.46
CA ALA A 293 -3.39 1.85 -18.21
C ALA A 293 -4.29 0.90 -17.42
N THR A 294 -4.94 -0.04 -18.12
CA THR A 294 -5.55 -1.23 -17.53
C THR A 294 -4.88 -2.47 -18.10
N ILE A 295 -4.58 -3.46 -17.25
CA ILE A 295 -3.96 -4.72 -17.65
C ILE A 295 -4.85 -5.89 -17.20
N THR A 296 -5.22 -6.74 -18.15
CA THR A 296 -6.13 -7.87 -17.94
C THR A 296 -5.35 -9.18 -17.96
N PHE A 297 -5.42 -9.90 -16.85
CA PHE A 297 -4.93 -11.27 -16.72
C PHE A 297 -6.11 -12.25 -16.67
N GLU A 298 -5.91 -13.47 -17.14
CA GLU A 298 -6.77 -14.62 -16.85
C GLU A 298 -6.14 -15.44 -15.72
N VAL A 299 -6.94 -15.81 -14.73
CA VAL A 299 -6.48 -16.62 -13.60
C VAL A 299 -6.41 -18.09 -14.04
N ILE A 300 -5.20 -18.58 -14.29
CA ILE A 300 -4.96 -19.98 -14.68
C ILE A 300 -4.80 -20.92 -13.48
N ALA A 301 -4.47 -20.39 -12.29
CA ALA A 301 -4.53 -21.14 -11.03
C ALA A 301 -4.77 -20.19 -9.84
N VAL A 302 -5.71 -20.56 -8.96
CA VAL A 302 -5.98 -19.79 -7.73
C VAL A 302 -4.94 -20.13 -6.66
N LYS A 303 -3.97 -19.22 -6.48
CA LYS A 303 -2.98 -19.22 -5.41
C LYS A 303 -2.59 -17.78 -5.06
N ALA A 304 -1.98 -17.55 -3.89
CA ALA A 304 -1.40 -16.25 -3.57
C ALA A 304 -0.27 -15.90 -4.56
N SER A 305 -0.26 -14.69 -5.10
CA SER A 305 0.73 -14.22 -6.09
C SER A 305 0.82 -12.69 -6.11
N THR A 306 2.02 -12.13 -5.88
CA THR A 306 2.23 -10.68 -6.00
C THR A 306 2.28 -10.27 -7.47
N VAL A 307 1.64 -9.16 -7.82
CA VAL A 307 1.88 -8.45 -9.09
C VAL A 307 2.59 -7.15 -8.75
N ARG A 308 3.74 -6.89 -9.39
CA ARG A 308 4.62 -5.77 -9.00
C ARG A 308 4.90 -4.85 -10.18
N LEU A 309 4.84 -3.55 -9.91
CA LEU A 309 5.36 -2.50 -10.77
C LEU A 309 6.88 -2.41 -10.58
N THR A 310 7.61 -2.45 -11.70
CA THR A 310 9.05 -2.18 -11.79
C THR A 310 9.31 -1.22 -12.94
N ASP A 311 10.51 -0.63 -12.96
CA ASP A 311 11.03 0.14 -14.10
C ASP A 311 10.06 1.25 -14.58
N VAL A 312 9.40 1.89 -13.62
CA VAL A 312 8.42 2.95 -13.85
C VAL A 312 9.15 4.26 -14.09
N LEU A 313 8.78 4.92 -15.19
CA LEU A 313 9.27 6.21 -15.61
C LEU A 313 8.08 7.08 -16.02
N LEU A 314 7.99 8.30 -15.51
CA LEU A 314 7.10 9.33 -16.02
C LEU A 314 7.92 10.35 -16.81
N THR A 315 7.32 10.97 -17.84
CA THR A 315 8.01 11.93 -18.72
C THR A 315 7.14 13.15 -19.00
N ASP A 316 7.73 14.34 -19.01
CA ASP A 316 7.11 15.60 -19.46
C ASP A 316 7.24 15.78 -20.99
N ARG A 317 6.83 16.93 -21.55
CA ARG A 317 7.09 17.24 -22.97
C ARG A 317 8.55 17.58 -23.30
N SER A 318 9.38 17.99 -22.33
CA SER A 318 10.80 18.23 -22.56
C SER A 318 11.63 16.93 -22.66
N ALA A 319 11.01 15.79 -22.34
CA ALA A 319 11.62 14.48 -22.16
C ALA A 319 12.59 14.40 -20.98
N GLU A 320 12.43 15.30 -19.99
CA GLU A 320 12.90 15.06 -18.64
C GLU A 320 11.99 14.01 -17.98
N SER A 321 12.55 13.24 -17.04
CA SER A 321 11.92 12.01 -16.57
C SER A 321 12.10 11.78 -15.07
N SER A 322 11.01 11.35 -14.41
CA SER A 322 10.97 11.12 -12.96
C SER A 322 10.62 9.67 -12.62
N THR A 323 11.05 9.25 -11.44
CA THR A 323 10.67 7.97 -10.83
C THR A 323 9.62 8.23 -9.73
N PRO A 324 8.36 7.82 -9.92
CA PRO A 324 7.28 8.05 -8.95
C PRO A 324 7.39 7.15 -7.72
N GLN A 325 6.55 7.41 -6.71
CA GLN A 325 6.35 6.45 -5.61
C GLN A 325 5.47 5.28 -6.09
N ILE A 326 5.75 4.06 -5.62
CA ILE A 326 5.13 2.83 -6.13
C ILE A 326 4.49 2.02 -4.99
N GLU A 327 3.16 2.00 -4.97
CA GLU A 327 2.36 1.11 -4.13
C GLU A 327 1.99 -0.18 -4.90
N ASN A 328 2.67 -1.27 -4.56
CA ASN A 328 2.45 -2.57 -5.19
C ASN A 328 1.22 -3.29 -4.58
N ALA A 329 0.38 -3.90 -5.41
CA ALA A 329 -0.77 -4.67 -4.94
C ALA A 329 -0.42 -6.15 -4.68
N GLU A 330 -0.84 -6.67 -3.53
CA GLU A 330 -0.78 -8.10 -3.23
C GLU A 330 -2.11 -8.78 -3.57
N ILE A 331 -2.12 -9.64 -4.59
CA ILE A 331 -3.28 -10.46 -4.94
C ILE A 331 -3.16 -11.79 -4.17
N SER A 332 -3.80 -11.82 -3.00
CA SER A 332 -3.95 -13.04 -2.21
C SER A 332 -5.37 -13.58 -2.33
N ALA A 333 -5.50 -14.73 -2.98
CA ALA A 333 -6.78 -15.39 -3.23
C ALA A 333 -6.91 -16.64 -2.33
N PRO A 334 -7.74 -16.63 -1.26
CA PRO A 334 -8.38 -17.86 -0.84
C PRO A 334 -9.32 -18.32 -1.98
N PRO A 335 -9.36 -19.62 -2.33
CA PRO A 335 -10.29 -20.10 -3.35
C PRO A 335 -11.73 -20.01 -2.83
N GLN A 336 -12.51 -19.07 -3.39
CA GLN A 336 -13.97 -19.05 -3.26
C GLN A 336 -14.52 -20.34 -3.86
N LEU A 337 -14.98 -21.25 -3.00
CA LEU A 337 -15.66 -22.48 -3.39
C LEU A 337 -17.14 -22.15 -3.56
N SER A 338 -17.80 -22.55 -4.65
CA SER A 338 -19.25 -22.33 -4.81
C SER A 338 -20.11 -23.06 -3.76
N THR A 339 -19.48 -23.97 -3.02
CA THR A 339 -20.02 -24.72 -1.90
C THR A 339 -19.79 -24.05 -0.53
N ASP A 340 -19.06 -22.94 -0.48
CA ASP A 340 -18.96 -22.04 0.68
C ASP A 340 -20.17 -21.10 0.66
N VAL A 341 -21.27 -21.59 1.24
CA VAL A 341 -22.58 -20.93 1.22
C VAL A 341 -22.60 -19.74 2.19
N ASN A 342 -21.79 -19.80 3.24
CA ASN A 342 -21.71 -18.74 4.25
C ASN A 342 -20.67 -17.64 3.91
N LYS A 343 -19.69 -17.96 3.05
CA LYS A 343 -18.63 -17.09 2.52
C LYS A 343 -17.54 -16.73 3.54
N ASP A 344 -17.24 -17.64 4.49
CA ASP A 344 -16.11 -17.53 5.44
C ASP A 344 -14.79 -18.10 4.91
N GLY A 345 -14.81 -18.78 3.76
CA GLY A 345 -13.66 -19.44 3.14
C GLY A 345 -13.46 -20.91 3.52
N ILE A 346 -14.36 -21.51 4.32
CA ILE A 346 -14.17 -22.86 4.89
C ILE A 346 -15.45 -23.71 4.74
N VAL A 347 -15.56 -24.46 3.64
CA VAL A 347 -16.72 -25.36 3.41
C VAL A 347 -16.83 -26.43 4.50
N ASN A 348 -17.87 -26.33 5.33
CA ASN A 348 -18.05 -27.17 6.51
C ASN A 348 -19.54 -27.55 6.75
N VAL A 349 -19.88 -28.04 7.95
CA VAL A 349 -21.26 -28.48 8.26
C VAL A 349 -22.25 -27.31 8.39
N ILE A 350 -21.76 -26.08 8.61
CA ILE A 350 -22.56 -24.85 8.60
C ILE A 350 -23.17 -24.65 7.21
N ASP A 351 -22.37 -24.72 6.14
CA ASP A 351 -22.82 -24.57 4.75
C ASP A 351 -23.85 -25.66 4.38
N LEU A 352 -23.57 -26.91 4.76
CA LEU A 352 -24.48 -28.03 4.59
C LEU A 352 -25.83 -27.78 5.27
N THR A 353 -25.81 -27.10 6.42
CA THR A 353 -27.00 -26.74 7.21
C THR A 353 -27.72 -25.53 6.61
N LEU A 354 -27.01 -24.57 6.01
CA LEU A 354 -27.58 -23.47 5.25
C LEU A 354 -28.28 -23.96 3.97
N VAL A 355 -27.72 -24.94 3.23
CA VAL A 355 -28.44 -25.59 2.13
C VAL A 355 -29.70 -26.30 2.65
N ALA A 356 -29.58 -27.08 3.73
CA ALA A 356 -30.72 -27.78 4.32
C ALA A 356 -31.84 -26.84 4.81
N ALA A 357 -31.50 -25.64 5.31
CA ALA A 357 -32.46 -24.62 5.74
C ALA A 357 -33.15 -23.89 4.55
N ASN A 358 -32.59 -24.01 3.34
CA ASN A 358 -33.09 -23.37 2.13
C ASN A 358 -33.81 -24.32 1.16
N PHE A 359 -33.89 -25.62 1.48
CA PHE A 359 -34.50 -26.67 0.66
C PHE A 359 -35.87 -26.28 0.06
N ARG A 360 -36.04 -26.53 -1.24
CA ARG A 360 -37.22 -26.22 -2.07
C ARG A 360 -37.53 -24.73 -2.26
N LYS A 361 -36.65 -23.80 -1.85
CA LYS A 361 -36.73 -22.41 -2.33
C LYS A 361 -36.30 -22.36 -3.80
N THR A 362 -36.88 -21.42 -4.54
CA THR A 362 -36.67 -21.28 -5.99
C THR A 362 -36.26 -19.86 -6.36
N GLY A 363 -35.37 -19.74 -7.35
CA GLY A 363 -34.73 -18.47 -7.70
C GLY A 363 -33.52 -18.14 -6.81
N ALA A 364 -32.86 -17.02 -7.12
CA ALA A 364 -31.53 -16.65 -6.61
C ALA A 364 -31.37 -16.86 -5.08
N ASN A 365 -30.46 -17.75 -4.72
CA ASN A 365 -30.20 -18.18 -3.34
C ASN A 365 -28.77 -18.71 -3.25
N ASP A 366 -27.98 -18.29 -2.27
CA ASP A 366 -26.60 -18.77 -2.09
C ASP A 366 -26.51 -20.28 -1.78
N ALA A 367 -27.64 -20.91 -1.41
CA ALA A 367 -27.76 -22.35 -1.23
C ALA A 367 -27.99 -23.15 -2.53
N ASP A 368 -28.20 -22.50 -3.67
CA ASP A 368 -28.36 -23.08 -5.01
C ASP A 368 -26.98 -23.19 -5.67
N VAL A 369 -26.14 -24.08 -5.14
CA VAL A 369 -24.71 -24.16 -5.50
C VAL A 369 -24.50 -24.78 -6.89
N ASN A 370 -25.48 -25.51 -7.42
CA ASN A 370 -25.47 -25.99 -8.80
C ASN A 370 -26.09 -24.99 -9.81
N ASN A 371 -26.80 -23.97 -9.32
CA ASN A 371 -27.52 -22.95 -10.09
C ASN A 371 -28.63 -23.52 -11.02
N ASP A 372 -29.30 -24.61 -10.60
CA ASP A 372 -30.45 -25.20 -11.31
C ASP A 372 -31.77 -24.44 -11.08
N GLY A 373 -31.77 -23.51 -10.11
CA GLY A 373 -32.89 -22.64 -9.77
C GLY A 373 -33.74 -23.16 -8.62
N VAL A 374 -33.44 -24.33 -8.05
CA VAL A 374 -34.23 -25.02 -7.01
C VAL A 374 -33.32 -25.70 -5.99
N VAL A 375 -33.08 -25.07 -4.83
CA VAL A 375 -32.24 -25.64 -3.75
C VAL A 375 -32.71 -27.05 -3.35
N ASN A 376 -31.91 -28.07 -3.65
CA ASN A 376 -32.31 -29.47 -3.52
C ASN A 376 -31.19 -30.38 -2.96
N VAL A 377 -31.32 -31.70 -3.15
CA VAL A 377 -30.36 -32.67 -2.59
C VAL A 377 -29.06 -32.74 -3.40
N ILE A 378 -29.07 -32.29 -4.66
CA ILE A 378 -27.87 -32.16 -5.48
C ILE A 378 -26.93 -31.13 -4.83
N ASP A 379 -27.44 -29.93 -4.49
CA ASP A 379 -26.68 -28.89 -3.80
C ASP A 379 -26.07 -29.37 -2.49
N LEU A 380 -26.88 -30.02 -1.66
CA LEU A 380 -26.46 -30.56 -0.37
C LEU A 380 -25.37 -31.63 -0.56
N THR A 381 -25.45 -32.43 -1.62
CA THR A 381 -24.44 -33.43 -1.95
C THR A 381 -23.16 -32.80 -2.49
N LEU A 382 -23.24 -31.72 -3.28
CA LEU A 382 -22.09 -30.96 -3.77
C LEU A 382 -21.35 -30.25 -2.63
N VAL A 383 -22.06 -29.62 -1.69
CA VAL A 383 -21.45 -29.03 -0.48
C VAL A 383 -20.73 -30.09 0.34
N ALA A 384 -21.36 -31.25 0.56
CA ALA A 384 -20.70 -32.39 1.22
C ALA A 384 -19.47 -32.91 0.45
N ALA A 385 -19.46 -32.84 -0.89
CA ALA A 385 -18.34 -33.28 -1.72
C ALA A 385 -17.10 -32.37 -1.64
N ALA A 386 -17.28 -31.13 -1.17
CA ALA A 386 -16.23 -30.13 -1.05
C ALA A 386 -15.57 -30.05 0.35
N PHE A 387 -16.06 -30.82 1.33
CA PHE A 387 -15.48 -30.90 2.67
C PHE A 387 -13.98 -31.25 2.61
N GLY A 388 -13.12 -30.32 3.04
CA GLY A 388 -11.67 -30.51 3.09
C GLY A 388 -10.92 -30.38 1.75
N ASN A 389 -11.48 -29.69 0.75
CA ASN A 389 -10.78 -29.41 -0.53
C ASN A 389 -9.87 -28.17 -0.51
N THR A 390 -9.82 -27.40 0.59
CA THR A 390 -8.72 -26.44 0.84
C THR A 390 -7.53 -27.15 1.49
N ALA A 391 -6.32 -26.58 1.38
CA ALA A 391 -5.06 -27.27 1.69
C ALA A 391 -4.73 -27.44 3.20
N ALA A 392 -5.74 -27.70 4.03
CA ALA A 392 -5.59 -28.08 5.43
C ALA A 392 -5.86 -29.59 5.63
N ALA A 393 -5.26 -30.18 6.66
CA ALA A 393 -5.58 -31.55 7.08
C ALA A 393 -7.05 -31.64 7.56
N PRO A 394 -7.67 -32.84 7.58
CA PRO A 394 -9.05 -32.99 8.07
C PRO A 394 -9.15 -32.68 9.57
N GLU A 395 -9.42 -31.43 9.91
CA GLU A 395 -9.75 -31.03 11.28
C GLU A 395 -11.05 -31.71 11.71
N ILE A 396 -10.99 -32.40 12.84
CA ILE A 396 -12.04 -33.34 13.28
C ILE A 396 -13.23 -32.55 13.83
N TRP A 397 -14.09 -32.07 12.92
CA TRP A 397 -15.38 -31.40 13.12
C TRP A 397 -15.57 -30.72 14.50
N SER A 398 -14.71 -29.75 14.81
CA SER A 398 -14.73 -28.99 16.06
C SER A 398 -15.70 -27.80 15.99
N LEU A 399 -17.00 -28.11 15.83
CA LEU A 399 -18.07 -27.13 15.71
C LEU A 399 -19.02 -27.13 16.91
N PRO A 400 -19.73 -26.02 17.20
CA PRO A 400 -20.75 -25.99 18.24
C PRO A 400 -21.85 -27.04 18.01
N PRO A 401 -22.21 -27.85 19.02
CA PRO A 401 -23.14 -28.99 18.86
C PRO A 401 -24.62 -28.59 18.74
N GLU A 402 -24.93 -27.31 18.49
CA GLU A 402 -26.30 -26.78 18.45
C GLU A 402 -26.84 -26.77 17.01
N ASP A 403 -26.01 -26.47 16.01
CA ASP A 403 -26.37 -26.44 14.58
C ASP A 403 -26.02 -27.74 13.81
N THR A 404 -25.40 -28.72 14.47
CA THR A 404 -25.00 -29.98 13.81
C THR A 404 -26.22 -30.84 13.43
N PRO A 405 -26.36 -31.29 12.16
CA PRO A 405 -27.53 -32.05 11.72
C PRO A 405 -27.67 -33.40 12.45
N THR A 406 -28.90 -33.90 12.56
CA THR A 406 -29.18 -35.19 13.21
C THR A 406 -28.85 -36.38 12.31
N SER A 407 -28.53 -37.52 12.91
CA SER A 407 -28.35 -38.79 12.20
C SER A 407 -29.58 -39.18 11.36
N THR A 408 -30.78 -38.73 11.74
CA THR A 408 -32.03 -38.91 10.98
C THR A 408 -32.06 -38.05 9.71
N GLN A 409 -31.68 -36.78 9.79
CA GLN A 409 -31.59 -35.88 8.62
C GLN A 409 -30.55 -36.40 7.62
N VAL A 410 -29.35 -36.76 8.08
CA VAL A 410 -28.30 -37.29 7.20
C VAL A 410 -28.70 -38.63 6.56
N LYS A 411 -29.41 -39.52 7.28
CA LYS A 411 -30.03 -40.73 6.70
C LYS A 411 -31.06 -40.40 5.61
N GLN A 412 -31.88 -39.36 5.81
CA GLN A 412 -32.87 -38.94 4.83
C GLN A 412 -32.21 -38.37 3.57
N TRP A 413 -31.21 -37.51 3.71
CA TRP A 413 -30.43 -36.97 2.59
C TRP A 413 -29.72 -38.06 1.80
N LEU A 414 -29.05 -39.00 2.49
CA LEU A 414 -28.44 -40.18 1.85
C LEU A 414 -29.46 -41.05 1.10
N SER A 415 -30.66 -41.24 1.65
CA SER A 415 -31.73 -41.97 0.96
C SER A 415 -32.19 -41.26 -0.31
N GLN A 416 -32.30 -39.92 -0.28
CA GLN A 416 -32.70 -39.10 -1.42
C GLN A 416 -31.61 -39.05 -2.49
N ALA A 417 -30.35 -38.81 -2.11
CA ALA A 417 -29.22 -38.78 -3.04
C ALA A 417 -29.04 -40.12 -3.77
N ARG A 418 -29.09 -41.24 -3.04
CA ARG A 418 -29.01 -42.59 -3.63
C ARG A 418 -30.15 -42.92 -4.59
N GLN A 419 -31.35 -42.35 -4.39
CA GLN A 419 -32.50 -42.54 -5.30
C GLN A 419 -32.32 -41.83 -6.65
N MET A 420 -31.48 -40.78 -6.73
CA MET A 420 -31.23 -40.08 -8.00
C MET A 420 -30.28 -40.82 -8.94
N ASN A 421 -29.53 -41.81 -8.44
CA ASN A 421 -28.69 -42.71 -9.23
C ASN A 421 -27.68 -42.00 -10.17
N LEU A 422 -27.23 -40.80 -9.79
CA LEU A 422 -26.25 -40.03 -10.56
C LEU A 422 -24.85 -40.67 -10.43
N SER A 423 -24.22 -40.97 -11.58
CA SER A 423 -22.90 -41.57 -11.65
C SER A 423 -21.74 -40.56 -11.63
N ASP A 424 -22.03 -39.29 -11.34
CA ASP A 424 -21.05 -38.22 -11.30
C ASP A 424 -20.05 -38.39 -10.13
N THR A 425 -18.80 -37.98 -10.34
CA THR A 425 -17.71 -38.19 -9.37
C THR A 425 -17.86 -37.31 -8.13
N ASP A 426 -18.41 -36.10 -8.25
CA ASP A 426 -18.59 -35.19 -7.12
C ASP A 426 -19.84 -35.55 -6.33
N PHE A 427 -20.93 -35.91 -7.02
CA PHE A 427 -22.09 -36.48 -6.35
C PHE A 427 -21.75 -37.75 -5.56
N GLN A 428 -20.91 -38.64 -6.12
CA GLN A 428 -20.42 -39.83 -5.41
C GLN A 428 -19.41 -39.53 -4.30
N ARG A 429 -18.64 -38.44 -4.38
CA ARG A 429 -17.82 -37.92 -3.25
C ARG A 429 -18.72 -37.43 -2.12
N GLY A 430 -19.75 -36.64 -2.42
CA GLY A 430 -20.71 -36.12 -1.45
C GLY A 430 -21.47 -37.19 -0.69
N ILE A 431 -21.92 -38.26 -1.37
CA ILE A 431 -22.53 -39.42 -0.71
C ILE A 431 -21.57 -40.04 0.32
N ARG A 432 -20.27 -40.19 0.01
CA ARG A 432 -19.28 -40.73 0.95
C ARG A 432 -19.03 -39.79 2.14
N ALA A 433 -18.99 -38.48 1.92
CA ALA A 433 -18.86 -37.50 2.99
C ALA A 433 -20.07 -37.54 3.95
N LEU A 434 -21.29 -37.64 3.41
CA LEU A 434 -22.52 -37.83 4.19
C LEU A 434 -22.53 -39.18 4.94
N GLU A 435 -21.99 -40.25 4.36
CA GLU A 435 -21.81 -41.55 5.05
C GLU A 435 -20.82 -41.46 6.23
N GLN A 436 -19.70 -40.75 6.06
CA GLN A 436 -18.72 -40.50 7.12
C GLN A 436 -19.31 -39.64 8.25
N LEU A 437 -20.01 -38.55 7.89
CA LEU A 437 -20.73 -37.70 8.85
C LEU A 437 -21.78 -38.51 9.63
N LEU A 438 -22.54 -39.39 8.95
CA LEU A 438 -23.51 -40.27 9.61
C LEU A 438 -22.84 -41.26 10.58
N ALA A 439 -21.66 -41.76 10.25
CA ALA A 439 -20.91 -42.67 11.11
C ALA A 439 -20.41 -41.99 12.40
N VAL A 440 -20.04 -40.70 12.34
CA VAL A 440 -19.71 -39.89 13.54
C VAL A 440 -20.96 -39.55 14.35
N LEU A 441 -22.07 -39.22 13.68
CA LEU A 441 -23.35 -38.86 14.33
C LEU A 441 -24.10 -40.06 14.94
N THR A 442 -23.63 -41.30 14.72
CA THR A 442 -24.28 -42.53 15.22
C THR A 442 -23.37 -43.26 16.21
N PRO A 443 -23.55 -43.09 17.54
CA PRO A 443 -22.77 -43.80 18.54
C PRO A 443 -22.84 -45.33 18.38
N LYS A 444 -21.72 -46.01 18.67
CA LYS A 444 -21.68 -47.49 18.70
C LYS A 444 -22.29 -48.07 19.98
N GLU A 445 -22.26 -47.31 21.08
CA GLU A 445 -22.75 -47.70 22.39
C GLU A 445 -23.70 -46.65 22.95
N THR A 446 -24.70 -47.10 23.72
CA THR A 446 -25.55 -46.22 24.53
C THR A 446 -24.80 -45.90 25.82
N VAL A 447 -24.55 -44.63 26.10
CA VAL A 447 -23.69 -44.20 27.23
C VAL A 447 -24.26 -42.96 27.91
N LEU A 448 -24.32 -42.97 29.24
CA LEU A 448 -24.59 -41.78 30.05
C LEU A 448 -23.28 -41.02 30.28
N LEU A 449 -23.18 -39.80 29.75
CA LEU A 449 -21.92 -39.03 29.74
C LEU A 449 -21.68 -38.28 31.07
N PRO A 450 -20.45 -37.80 31.32
CA PRO A 450 -20.20 -36.86 32.40
C PRO A 450 -21.05 -35.61 32.22
N ASN A 451 -21.77 -35.17 33.27
CA ASN A 451 -22.40 -33.86 33.26
C ASN A 451 -21.31 -32.77 33.33
N TYR A 452 -21.51 -31.66 32.61
CA TYR A 452 -20.68 -30.48 32.78
C TYR A 452 -21.03 -29.84 34.13
N PRO A 453 -20.08 -29.65 35.04
CA PRO A 453 -20.38 -29.12 36.36
C PRO A 453 -20.71 -27.63 36.27
N ASN A 454 -21.99 -27.29 36.25
CA ASN A 454 -22.48 -26.02 36.77
C ASN A 454 -22.84 -26.22 38.25
N PRO A 455 -21.94 -25.90 39.20
CA PRO A 455 -22.21 -26.14 40.61
C PRO A 455 -23.13 -25.07 41.24
N PHE A 456 -23.60 -24.07 40.48
CA PHE A 456 -24.27 -22.87 41.00
C PHE A 456 -25.75 -22.69 40.59
N ASN A 457 -26.32 -23.59 39.76
CA ASN A 457 -27.74 -23.59 39.41
C ASN A 457 -28.28 -25.03 39.50
N PRO A 458 -29.44 -25.29 40.15
CA PRO A 458 -30.08 -26.60 40.11
C PRO A 458 -30.65 -26.96 38.71
N GLU A 459 -30.80 -26.00 37.79
CA GLU A 459 -31.08 -26.27 36.38
C GLU A 459 -29.86 -26.88 35.69
N THR A 460 -30.04 -28.01 35.02
CA THR A 460 -28.94 -28.76 34.42
C THR A 460 -29.39 -29.57 33.20
N TRP A 461 -28.47 -29.79 32.27
CA TRP A 461 -28.66 -30.69 31.14
C TRP A 461 -27.85 -31.97 31.38
N ILE A 462 -28.48 -33.13 31.22
CA ILE A 462 -27.85 -34.44 31.42
C ILE A 462 -27.46 -35.01 30.04
N PRO A 463 -26.16 -35.03 29.68
CA PRO A 463 -25.71 -35.46 28.36
C PRO A 463 -25.65 -37.00 28.23
N TYR A 464 -25.96 -37.52 27.05
CA TYR A 464 -25.95 -38.96 26.75
C TYR A 464 -25.73 -39.27 25.25
N HIS A 465 -25.44 -40.53 24.97
CA HIS A 465 -25.35 -41.14 23.63
C HIS A 465 -26.35 -42.29 23.55
N LEU A 466 -26.98 -42.49 22.38
CA LEU A 466 -27.82 -43.64 22.08
C LEU A 466 -27.27 -44.38 20.85
N ALA A 467 -27.01 -45.69 20.96
CA ALA A 467 -26.64 -46.52 19.80
C ALA A 467 -27.84 -46.95 18.94
N LYS A 468 -29.04 -46.99 19.54
CA LYS A 468 -30.28 -47.43 18.90
C LYS A 468 -31.42 -46.53 19.33
N SER A 469 -32.35 -46.25 18.43
CA SER A 469 -33.58 -45.50 18.74
C SER A 469 -34.40 -46.28 19.78
N THR A 470 -34.76 -45.63 20.89
CA THR A 470 -35.35 -46.27 22.06
C THR A 470 -36.12 -45.27 22.93
N GLY A 471 -36.98 -45.77 23.83
CA GLY A 471 -37.62 -44.96 24.87
C GLY A 471 -36.59 -44.55 25.93
N VAL A 472 -36.49 -43.24 26.21
CA VAL A 472 -35.55 -42.69 27.19
C VAL A 472 -36.29 -42.04 28.36
N THR A 473 -35.87 -42.38 29.58
CA THR A 473 -36.41 -41.83 30.83
C THR A 473 -35.26 -41.46 31.77
N VAL A 474 -35.39 -40.32 32.44
CA VAL A 474 -34.49 -39.88 33.52
C VAL A 474 -35.25 -39.92 34.85
N THR A 475 -34.67 -40.55 35.86
CA THR A 475 -35.14 -40.47 37.25
C THR A 475 -34.08 -39.83 38.13
N ILE A 476 -34.47 -38.78 38.86
CA ILE A 476 -33.67 -38.08 39.86
C ILE A 476 -33.99 -38.64 41.25
N TYR A 477 -32.97 -38.87 42.05
CA TYR A 477 -33.03 -39.41 43.41
C TYR A 477 -32.28 -38.49 44.39
N ALA A 478 -32.78 -38.38 45.61
CA ALA A 478 -32.07 -37.75 46.72
C ALA A 478 -30.99 -38.69 47.29
N ALA A 479 -30.09 -38.17 48.13
CA ALA A 479 -29.00 -38.95 48.73
C ALA A 479 -29.44 -40.18 49.57
N ASN A 480 -30.70 -40.22 50.02
CA ASN A 480 -31.30 -41.34 50.73
C ASN A 480 -32.00 -42.37 49.81
N GLY A 481 -31.91 -42.21 48.49
CA GLY A 481 -32.56 -43.09 47.51
C GLY A 481 -34.03 -42.78 47.20
N ALA A 482 -34.64 -41.77 47.84
CA ALA A 482 -36.01 -41.36 47.51
C ALA A 482 -36.08 -40.72 46.11
N VAL A 483 -37.09 -41.08 45.32
CA VAL A 483 -37.34 -40.47 44.00
C VAL A 483 -37.79 -39.03 44.16
N VAL A 484 -37.10 -38.10 43.52
CA VAL A 484 -37.37 -36.66 43.53
C VAL A 484 -38.26 -36.27 42.34
N ARG A 485 -37.97 -36.83 41.16
CA ARG A 485 -38.76 -36.66 39.93
C ARG A 485 -38.38 -37.75 38.92
N THR A 486 -39.35 -38.22 38.14
CA THR A 486 -39.12 -38.96 36.90
C THR A 486 -39.66 -38.15 35.74
N PHE A 487 -38.94 -38.10 34.63
CA PHE A 487 -39.43 -37.51 33.38
C PHE A 487 -38.98 -38.35 32.18
N ALA A 488 -39.93 -38.61 31.27
CA ALA A 488 -39.68 -39.31 30.03
C ALA A 488 -39.35 -38.31 28.92
N LEU A 489 -38.32 -38.62 28.12
CA LEU A 489 -37.97 -37.87 26.91
C LEU A 489 -38.67 -38.42 25.66
N GLY A 490 -39.57 -39.39 25.84
CA GLY A 490 -40.22 -40.12 24.75
C GLY A 490 -39.29 -41.10 24.03
N HIS A 491 -39.63 -41.45 22.79
CA HIS A 491 -38.78 -42.26 21.93
C HIS A 491 -37.74 -41.36 21.24
N GLN A 492 -36.48 -41.57 21.58
CA GLN A 492 -35.34 -40.81 21.07
C GLN A 492 -34.58 -41.65 20.02
N VAL A 493 -33.92 -40.99 19.06
CA VAL A 493 -33.22 -41.64 17.95
C VAL A 493 -31.75 -41.95 18.28
N ALA A 494 -31.16 -42.94 17.62
CA ALA A 494 -29.71 -43.19 17.74
C ALA A 494 -28.90 -41.92 17.41
N GLY A 495 -28.08 -41.44 18.34
CA GLY A 495 -27.38 -40.16 18.20
C GLY A 495 -26.74 -39.61 19.47
N VAL A 496 -26.09 -38.46 19.31
CA VAL A 496 -25.44 -37.68 20.38
C VAL A 496 -26.40 -36.63 20.95
N TYR A 497 -26.44 -36.52 22.27
CA TYR A 497 -27.28 -35.57 23.01
C TYR A 497 -26.44 -34.87 24.08
N GLN A 498 -25.78 -33.76 23.72
CA GLN A 498 -24.81 -33.04 24.58
C GLN A 498 -25.10 -31.54 24.77
N SER A 499 -25.69 -30.88 23.78
CA SER A 499 -26.02 -29.44 23.82
C SER A 499 -27.16 -29.13 24.80
N LYS A 500 -27.30 -27.85 25.20
CA LYS A 500 -28.40 -27.39 26.08
C LYS A 500 -29.77 -27.63 25.44
N SER A 501 -29.84 -27.56 24.11
CA SER A 501 -31.03 -27.79 23.29
C SER A 501 -31.43 -29.26 23.12
N ARG A 502 -30.54 -30.23 23.41
CA ARG A 502 -30.76 -31.66 23.09
C ARG A 502 -30.55 -32.62 24.26
N ALA A 503 -29.62 -32.35 25.17
CA ALA A 503 -29.42 -33.16 26.37
C ALA A 503 -30.65 -33.12 27.29
N ALA A 504 -30.78 -34.09 28.19
CA ALA A 504 -31.98 -34.24 29.01
C ALA A 504 -32.07 -33.12 30.06
N TYR A 505 -32.97 -32.16 29.85
CA TYR A 505 -33.10 -31.00 30.72
C TYR A 505 -33.83 -31.32 32.03
N TRP A 506 -33.29 -30.85 33.15
CA TRP A 506 -33.99 -30.77 34.43
C TRP A 506 -33.92 -29.34 34.97
N ASP A 507 -35.10 -28.80 35.29
CA ASP A 507 -35.36 -27.45 35.80
C ASP A 507 -35.07 -27.25 37.31
N GLY A 508 -34.38 -28.21 37.94
CA GLY A 508 -34.09 -28.19 39.38
C GLY A 508 -35.29 -28.43 40.29
N LYS A 509 -36.47 -28.86 39.79
CA LYS A 509 -37.70 -29.04 40.57
C LYS A 509 -38.08 -30.50 40.80
N ASN A 510 -38.69 -30.77 41.96
CA ASN A 510 -39.28 -32.06 42.30
C ASN A 510 -40.57 -32.34 41.50
N ALA A 511 -41.24 -33.47 41.77
CA ALA A 511 -42.51 -33.84 41.13
C ALA A 511 -43.69 -32.90 41.41
N LEU A 512 -43.61 -32.02 42.41
CA LEU A 512 -44.62 -31.00 42.74
C LEU A 512 -44.31 -29.61 42.13
N GLY A 513 -43.18 -29.47 41.43
CA GLY A 513 -42.72 -28.20 40.86
C GLY A 513 -41.92 -27.32 41.82
N GLU A 514 -41.59 -27.81 43.02
CA GLU A 514 -40.83 -27.10 44.04
C GLU A 514 -39.32 -27.25 43.80
N LEU A 515 -38.54 -26.18 43.97
CA LEU A 515 -37.09 -26.19 43.79
C LEU A 515 -36.38 -27.03 44.86
N VAL A 516 -35.56 -28.00 44.45
CA VAL A 516 -34.80 -28.86 45.38
C VAL A 516 -33.76 -28.06 46.19
N ALA A 517 -33.28 -28.63 47.30
CA ALA A 517 -32.25 -28.00 48.15
C ALA A 517 -30.83 -28.15 47.57
N SER A 518 -29.86 -27.40 48.10
CA SER A 518 -28.43 -27.67 47.89
C SER A 518 -28.08 -29.04 48.51
N GLY A 519 -27.37 -29.90 47.78
CA GLY A 519 -27.10 -31.27 48.25
C GLY A 519 -26.57 -32.22 47.17
N VAL A 520 -26.36 -33.47 47.58
CA VAL A 520 -26.00 -34.58 46.67
C VAL A 520 -27.27 -35.24 46.16
N TYR A 521 -27.36 -35.36 44.84
CA TYR A 521 -28.43 -36.05 44.13
C TYR A 521 -27.82 -37.12 43.22
N PHE A 522 -28.62 -38.08 42.82
CA PHE A 522 -28.25 -39.08 41.81
C PHE A 522 -29.26 -39.02 40.67
N TYR A 523 -28.79 -39.25 39.45
CA TYR A 523 -29.66 -39.34 38.28
C TYR A 523 -29.38 -40.64 37.53
N THR A 524 -30.46 -41.33 37.14
CA THR A 524 -30.40 -42.56 36.35
C THR A 524 -31.02 -42.32 34.99
N LEU A 525 -30.23 -42.53 33.93
CA LEU A 525 -30.74 -42.65 32.57
C LEU A 525 -31.15 -44.11 32.35
N THR A 526 -32.35 -44.33 31.85
CA THR A 526 -32.81 -45.62 31.32
C THR A 526 -33.16 -45.43 29.84
N ALA A 527 -32.62 -46.27 28.96
CA ALA A 527 -32.70 -46.13 27.51
C ALA A 527 -32.82 -47.54 26.86
N GLY A 528 -34.05 -48.06 26.80
CA GLY A 528 -34.27 -49.50 26.59
C GLY A 528 -33.63 -50.31 27.72
N ASP A 529 -32.87 -51.35 27.37
CA ASP A 529 -32.16 -52.21 28.33
C ASP A 529 -30.96 -51.51 29.01
N PHE A 530 -30.46 -50.41 28.44
CA PHE A 530 -29.37 -49.64 29.05
C PHE A 530 -29.85 -48.87 30.27
N LYS A 531 -29.14 -49.00 31.38
CA LYS A 531 -29.38 -48.26 32.62
C LYS A 531 -28.06 -47.85 33.28
N ALA A 532 -27.87 -46.56 33.51
CA ALA A 532 -26.69 -46.04 34.19
C ALA A 532 -27.06 -44.90 35.15
N THR A 533 -26.38 -44.85 36.29
CA THR A 533 -26.59 -43.85 37.35
C THR A 533 -25.32 -43.05 37.58
N ARG A 534 -25.45 -41.73 37.75
CA ARG A 534 -24.35 -40.82 38.10
C ARG A 534 -24.70 -39.94 39.29
N LYS A 535 -23.67 -39.50 40.01
CA LYS A 535 -23.74 -38.53 41.10
C LYS A 535 -23.81 -37.11 40.53
N MET A 536 -24.56 -36.25 41.20
CA MET A 536 -24.67 -34.81 40.95
C MET A 536 -24.54 -34.05 42.26
N LEU A 537 -24.01 -32.83 42.21
CA LEU A 537 -23.89 -31.92 43.35
C LEU A 537 -24.55 -30.61 42.96
N ILE A 538 -25.59 -30.22 43.70
CA ILE A 538 -26.26 -28.94 43.56
C ILE A 538 -25.76 -28.03 44.68
N ARG A 539 -25.30 -26.83 44.35
CA ARG A 539 -25.23 -25.72 45.30
C ARG A 539 -26.06 -24.56 44.74
N LYS A 540 -27.06 -24.15 45.49
CA LYS A 540 -27.50 -22.76 45.58
C LYS A 540 -26.61 -22.06 46.61
#